data_AF-A0A6L8MYY1-F1
#
_entry.id   AF-A0A6L8MYY1-F1
#
_cell.length_a   1.000
_cell.length_b   1.000
_cell.length_c   1.000
_cell.angle_alpha   90.00
_cell.angle_beta   90.00
_cell.angle_gamma   90.00
#
_symmetry.space_group_name_H-M   'P 1'
#
loop_
_entity.id
_entity.type
_entity.pdbx_description
1 polymer ?
#
loop_
_entity_poly.entity_id
_entity_poly.type
_entity_poly.pdbx_seq_one_letter_code
_entity_poly.pdbx_strand_id
1 'polypeptide(L)'
;MTDNQQVATELFVVGNGLDLQCGLETTYENFLKYVFSQKKSELSIDTEEIDLSIVADRFENRFDFYSTNWFEHSGKEVYSFVNIWYQIFLHEKMLENRNWSNVESMIAHYLKEEHLIYNIASVIKSKKRKSAYLGKQTVYKVPNMQGSQTNFIAKLAYVLVKKDLVFLQLPETESYQKIQEIYNNVVEFELDNIQSLVADVLLHELNELEYDFQCFLRYRLSETSNYDEKINTLLRRMVDPEKDMFTAVPTPYHLLSFNYSSLWSQMFRPKFSPVKFLDVHGKIPDNEGLRFSNIIFGVDHSLFQASELEYRFTKTYRTLKSYTQGFEKIGEGRDIYTKDIQTIKFYGHSLAEADYAYFQQLFDYYDLYSNPNLSLIFFYSIYDKSKSHEIEHEQIMAISRLIEKYGQTLDNKDHGKNLLTRLIQTKRLQMIKI
;
A
#
# COMPACT_ATOMS: atom_id res chain seq x y z
N MET A 1 -20.15 -21.21 -37.81
CA MET A 1 -18.71 -20.94 -37.83
C MET A 1 -18.30 -20.81 -36.38
N THR A 2 -17.58 -21.79 -35.86
CA THR A 2 -17.13 -21.83 -34.46
C THR A 2 -16.06 -20.78 -34.25
N ASP A 3 -16.33 -19.79 -33.40
CA ASP A 3 -15.30 -18.90 -32.86
C ASP A 3 -14.28 -19.76 -32.11
N ASN A 4 -13.14 -20.03 -32.75
CA ASN A 4 -11.94 -20.49 -32.07
C ASN A 4 -11.43 -19.32 -31.23
N GLN A 5 -12.04 -19.08 -30.06
CA GLN A 5 -11.41 -18.28 -29.03
C GLN A 5 -10.11 -18.99 -28.64
N GLN A 6 -8.97 -18.43 -29.04
CA GLN A 6 -7.67 -18.95 -28.64
C GLN A 6 -7.60 -18.93 -27.11
N VAL A 7 -7.41 -20.10 -26.52
CA VAL A 7 -7.30 -20.27 -25.07
C VAL A 7 -5.98 -19.67 -24.60
N ALA A 8 -6.03 -18.85 -23.55
CA ALA A 8 -4.84 -18.27 -22.95
C ALA A 8 -4.03 -19.34 -22.20
N THR A 9 -2.74 -19.44 -22.49
CA THR A 9 -1.79 -20.35 -21.83
C THR A 9 -0.78 -19.62 -20.95
N GLU A 10 -0.83 -18.29 -20.92
CA GLU A 10 0.07 -17.43 -20.15
C GLU A 10 -0.72 -16.55 -19.17
N LEU A 11 -0.19 -16.42 -17.96
CA LEU A 11 -0.69 -15.50 -16.94
C LEU A 11 0.40 -14.48 -16.63
N PHE A 12 0.10 -13.20 -16.83
CA PHE A 12 1.00 -12.11 -16.51
C PHE A 12 0.66 -11.62 -15.11
N VAL A 13 1.68 -11.41 -14.29
CA VAL A 13 1.58 -10.85 -12.95
C VAL A 13 2.40 -9.57 -12.92
N VAL A 14 1.74 -8.42 -12.88
CA VAL A 14 2.40 -7.11 -12.98
C VAL A 14 2.24 -6.30 -11.71
N GLY A 15 3.26 -5.54 -11.35
CA GLY A 15 3.23 -4.57 -10.24
C GLY A 15 3.80 -3.21 -10.63
N ASN A 16 3.85 -2.28 -9.68
CA ASN A 16 4.02 -0.83 -9.93
C ASN A 16 5.28 -0.47 -10.74
N GLY A 17 6.30 -1.33 -10.75
CA GLY A 17 7.47 -1.20 -11.62
C GLY A 17 7.14 -1.16 -13.11
N LEU A 18 5.99 -1.71 -13.54
CA LEU A 18 5.48 -1.54 -14.90
C LEU A 18 5.17 -0.08 -15.22
N ASP A 19 4.52 0.61 -14.30
CA ASP A 19 4.18 2.04 -14.42
C ASP A 19 5.46 2.89 -14.45
N LEU A 20 6.38 2.60 -13.51
CA LEU A 20 7.67 3.26 -13.43
C LEU A 20 8.50 3.09 -14.71
N GLN A 21 8.57 1.88 -15.26
CA GLN A 21 9.28 1.62 -16.51
C GLN A 21 8.66 2.39 -17.69
N CYS A 22 7.35 2.58 -17.67
CA CYS A 22 6.64 3.36 -18.68
C CYS A 22 6.70 4.87 -18.44
N GLY A 23 7.46 5.33 -17.42
CA GLY A 23 7.68 6.73 -17.11
C GLY A 23 6.58 7.37 -16.26
N LEU A 24 5.61 6.58 -15.77
CA LEU A 24 4.64 7.03 -14.79
C LEU A 24 5.30 6.95 -13.42
N GLU A 25 5.82 8.08 -12.91
CA GLU A 25 6.66 8.12 -11.70
C GLU A 25 5.86 7.95 -10.40
N THR A 26 5.17 6.81 -10.25
CA THR A 26 4.22 6.45 -9.18
C THR A 26 4.89 5.93 -7.91
N THR A 27 6.09 6.42 -7.57
CA THR A 27 6.72 6.05 -6.29
C THR A 27 5.96 6.69 -5.14
N TYR A 28 5.95 6.03 -3.97
CA TYR A 28 5.34 6.61 -2.77
C TYR A 28 5.99 7.94 -2.35
N GLU A 29 7.29 8.11 -2.62
CA GLU A 29 7.96 9.39 -2.39
C GLU A 29 7.37 10.51 -3.27
N ASN A 30 7.17 10.25 -4.57
CA ASN A 30 6.57 11.23 -5.48
C ASN A 30 5.11 11.51 -5.14
N PHE A 31 4.37 10.50 -4.67
CA PHE A 31 3.04 10.68 -4.11
C PHE A 31 3.05 11.67 -2.94
N LEU A 32 3.94 11.49 -1.95
CA LEU A 32 4.00 12.39 -0.80
C LEU A 32 4.43 13.81 -1.21
N LYS A 33 5.36 13.95 -2.17
CA LYS A 33 5.71 15.25 -2.74
C LYS A 33 4.49 15.93 -3.38
N TYR A 34 3.66 15.17 -4.11
CA TYR A 34 2.41 15.68 -4.67
C TYR A 34 1.43 16.14 -3.59
N VAL A 35 1.18 15.31 -2.57
CA VAL A 35 0.25 15.68 -1.47
C VAL A 35 0.68 16.98 -0.81
N PHE A 36 1.96 17.09 -0.46
CA PHE A 36 2.45 18.30 0.22
C PHE A 36 2.61 19.49 -0.71
N SER A 37 2.72 19.29 -2.04
CA SER A 37 2.71 20.40 -3.00
C SER A 37 1.34 21.07 -3.06
N GLN A 38 0.26 20.32 -2.88
CA GLN A 38 -1.10 20.86 -2.76
C GLN A 38 -1.34 21.61 -1.44
N LYS A 39 -0.50 21.37 -0.42
CA LYS A 39 -0.63 21.97 0.93
C LYS A 39 0.47 23.00 1.25
N LYS A 40 1.14 23.56 0.24
CA LYS A 40 2.27 24.50 0.41
C LYS A 40 1.88 25.72 1.23
N SER A 41 0.68 26.26 0.99
CA SER A 41 0.21 27.49 1.64
C SER A 41 0.03 27.30 3.15
N GLU A 42 -0.55 26.15 3.53
CA GLU A 42 -0.80 25.74 4.90
C GLU A 42 0.51 25.41 5.64
N LEU A 43 1.49 24.87 4.91
CA LEU A 43 2.83 24.59 5.43
C LEU A 43 3.75 25.83 5.44
N SER A 44 3.32 26.94 4.84
CA SER A 44 4.10 28.17 4.63
C SER A 44 5.41 27.92 3.84
N ILE A 45 5.39 26.99 2.88
CA ILE A 45 6.55 26.60 2.06
C ILE A 45 6.50 27.36 0.73
N ASP A 46 7.50 28.23 0.51
CA ASP A 46 7.56 29.11 -0.67
C ASP A 46 8.48 28.58 -1.78
N THR A 47 8.91 27.32 -1.71
CA THR A 47 9.79 26.71 -2.72
C THR A 47 9.01 26.17 -3.92
N GLU A 48 9.62 26.24 -5.12
CA GLU A 48 9.03 25.67 -6.35
C GLU A 48 8.88 24.15 -6.25
N GLU A 49 9.89 23.45 -5.74
CA GLU A 49 9.83 22.00 -5.48
C GLU A 49 9.65 21.70 -3.98
N ILE A 50 8.98 20.58 -3.69
CA ILE A 50 8.82 20.08 -2.32
C ILE A 50 10.01 19.21 -1.94
N ASP A 51 10.74 19.64 -0.91
CA ASP A 51 11.68 18.79 -0.18
C ASP A 51 10.99 18.22 1.06
N LEU A 52 10.80 16.90 1.06
CA LEU A 52 10.17 16.19 2.17
C LEU A 52 10.97 16.27 3.47
N SER A 53 12.28 16.49 3.41
CA SER A 53 13.11 16.71 4.60
C SER A 53 12.80 18.05 5.25
N ILE A 54 12.56 19.10 4.45
CA ILE A 54 12.10 20.41 4.95
C ILE A 54 10.68 20.30 5.52
N VAL A 55 9.80 19.55 4.85
CA VAL A 55 8.44 19.29 5.36
C VAL A 55 8.51 18.57 6.70
N ALA A 56 9.32 17.53 6.81
CA ALA A 56 9.48 16.74 8.03
C ALA A 56 10.12 17.53 9.17
N ASP A 57 11.17 18.31 8.89
CA ASP A 57 11.81 19.20 9.86
C ASP A 57 10.82 20.25 10.39
N ARG A 58 10.03 20.88 9.51
CA ARG A 58 8.98 21.83 9.93
C ARG A 58 7.93 21.15 10.78
N PHE A 59 7.58 19.90 10.46
CA PHE A 59 6.66 19.11 11.26
C PHE A 59 7.25 18.84 12.65
N GLU A 60 8.50 18.41 12.78
CA GLU A 60 9.08 18.14 14.10
C GLU A 60 9.34 19.43 14.91
N ASN A 61 9.96 20.46 14.31
CA ASN A 61 10.34 21.70 14.98
C ASN A 61 9.15 22.58 15.37
N ARG A 62 8.06 22.57 14.59
CA ARG A 62 6.84 23.28 15.00
C ARG A 62 6.05 22.52 16.05
N PHE A 63 6.41 21.27 16.37
CA PHE A 63 5.82 20.46 17.43
C PHE A 63 6.74 20.32 18.66
N ASP A 64 7.68 21.25 18.86
CA ASP A 64 8.71 21.14 19.88
C ASP A 64 8.12 21.08 21.31
N PHE A 65 8.08 19.85 21.85
CA PHE A 65 7.30 19.45 23.04
C PHE A 65 7.95 19.88 24.36
N TYR A 66 9.18 20.38 24.33
CA TYR A 66 9.94 20.73 25.53
C TYR A 66 9.41 21.97 26.27
N SER A 67 8.41 22.67 25.71
CA SER A 67 7.70 23.74 26.43
C SER A 67 6.45 23.17 27.11
N THR A 68 6.48 23.19 28.44
CA THR A 68 5.54 22.55 29.38
C THR A 68 4.10 23.07 29.36
N ASN A 69 3.78 23.98 28.44
CA ASN A 69 2.48 24.66 28.30
C ASN A 69 1.85 24.48 26.90
N TRP A 70 2.38 23.58 26.06
CA TRP A 70 1.99 23.45 24.65
C TRP A 70 0.50 23.14 24.41
N PHE A 71 -0.11 22.29 25.24
CA PHE A 71 -1.53 21.92 25.11
C PHE A 71 -2.50 23.08 25.38
N GLU A 72 -2.06 24.14 26.05
CA GLU A 72 -2.91 25.25 26.46
C GLU A 72 -2.59 26.56 25.72
N HIS A 73 -1.39 26.69 25.14
CA HIS A 73 -0.91 27.96 24.56
C HIS A 73 -0.59 27.91 23.06
N SER A 74 -0.75 26.77 22.39
CA SER A 74 -0.58 26.70 20.93
C SER A 74 -1.82 27.22 20.21
N GLY A 75 -1.93 28.56 20.13
CA GLY A 75 -2.89 29.27 19.27
C GLY A 75 -2.62 29.09 17.76
N LYS A 76 -2.21 27.90 17.32
CA LYS A 76 -1.96 27.56 15.94
C LYS A 76 -2.35 26.10 15.69
N GLU A 77 -3.59 25.95 15.23
CA GLU A 77 -4.27 24.77 14.68
C GLU A 77 -3.59 24.21 13.40
N VAL A 78 -2.26 24.28 13.31
CA VAL A 78 -1.53 24.27 12.03
C VAL A 78 -1.36 22.86 11.46
N TYR A 79 -1.85 21.81 12.13
CA TYR A 79 -1.70 20.43 11.64
C TYR A 79 -2.89 19.52 11.95
N SER A 80 -4.01 20.06 12.46
CA SER A 80 -5.26 19.30 12.59
C SER A 80 -5.82 18.86 11.24
N PHE A 81 -5.38 19.47 10.14
CA PHE A 81 -5.70 19.05 8.77
C PHE A 81 -4.77 17.96 8.23
N VAL A 82 -3.63 17.68 8.89
CA VAL A 82 -2.65 16.71 8.38
C VAL A 82 -3.02 15.32 8.83
N ASN A 83 -3.18 14.45 7.85
CA ASN A 83 -3.50 13.06 8.05
C ASN A 83 -2.43 12.32 8.86
N ILE A 84 -2.86 11.47 9.79
CA ILE A 84 -1.97 10.81 10.75
C ILE A 84 -0.89 9.94 10.07
N TRP A 85 -1.24 9.29 8.95
CA TRP A 85 -0.31 8.43 8.21
C TRP A 85 0.81 9.25 7.57
N TYR A 86 0.52 10.46 7.08
CA TYR A 86 1.56 11.37 6.60
C TYR A 86 2.53 11.77 7.71
N GLN A 87 2.03 11.96 8.94
CA GLN A 87 2.88 12.29 10.09
C GLN A 87 3.81 11.12 10.44
N ILE A 88 3.29 9.90 10.39
CA ILE A 88 4.08 8.67 10.56
C ILE A 88 5.20 8.60 9.52
N PHE A 89 4.90 8.79 8.24
CA PHE A 89 5.93 8.70 7.20
C PHE A 89 7.00 9.79 7.32
N LEU A 90 6.60 11.02 7.65
CA LEU A 90 7.54 12.12 7.89
C LEU A 90 8.42 11.86 9.12
N HIS A 91 7.84 11.32 10.19
CA HIS A 91 8.58 10.95 11.40
C HIS A 91 9.63 9.88 11.10
N GLU A 92 9.24 8.80 10.42
CA GLU A 92 10.16 7.74 10.01
C GLU A 92 11.23 8.23 9.04
N LYS A 93 10.90 9.20 8.18
CA LYS A 93 11.90 9.88 7.33
C LYS A 93 12.94 10.62 8.17
N MET A 94 12.54 11.31 9.24
CA MET A 94 13.46 12.01 10.15
C MET A 94 14.34 11.05 10.94
N LEU A 95 13.83 9.84 11.21
CA LEU A 95 14.60 8.75 11.82
C LEU A 95 15.51 8.02 10.81
N GLU A 96 15.59 8.50 9.56
CA GLU A 96 16.37 7.89 8.48
C GLU A 96 15.99 6.42 8.19
N ASN A 97 14.75 6.02 8.51
CA ASN A 97 14.26 4.69 8.21
C ASN A 97 14.17 4.51 6.69
N ARG A 98 14.92 3.56 6.12
CA ARG A 98 14.95 3.33 4.66
C ARG A 98 13.60 2.96 4.05
N ASN A 99 12.67 2.44 4.85
CA ASN A 99 11.33 2.02 4.41
C ASN A 99 10.25 3.07 4.71
N TRP A 100 10.60 4.29 5.13
CA TRP A 100 9.66 5.34 5.56
C TRP A 100 8.53 5.64 4.56
N SER A 101 8.82 5.51 3.25
CA SER A 101 7.85 5.77 2.19
C SER A 101 7.03 4.54 1.81
N ASN A 102 7.37 3.34 2.27
CA ASN A 102 6.59 2.15 2.01
C ASN A 102 5.33 2.14 2.90
N VAL A 103 4.22 2.61 2.33
CA VAL A 103 2.93 2.78 3.01
C VAL A 103 2.50 1.50 3.75
N GLU A 104 2.48 0.36 3.07
CA GLU A 104 1.98 -0.89 3.66
C GLU A 104 2.89 -1.44 4.76
N SER A 105 4.22 -1.35 4.57
CA SER A 105 5.18 -1.73 5.61
C SER A 105 5.07 -0.85 6.84
N MET A 106 4.87 0.46 6.67
CA MET A 106 4.70 1.39 7.79
C MET A 106 3.37 1.15 8.53
N ILE A 107 2.27 0.91 7.80
CA ILE A 107 0.99 0.52 8.42
C ILE A 107 1.16 -0.77 9.23
N ALA A 108 1.81 -1.80 8.66
CA ALA A 108 2.06 -3.06 9.36
C ALA A 108 2.90 -2.88 10.62
N HIS A 109 4.02 -2.16 10.54
CA HIS A 109 4.90 -1.89 11.67
C HIS A 109 4.17 -1.15 12.80
N TYR A 110 3.45 -0.08 12.48
CA TYR A 110 2.79 0.73 13.51
C TYR A 110 1.59 0.02 14.17
N LEU A 111 0.81 -0.73 13.39
CA LEU A 111 -0.31 -1.50 13.96
C LEU A 111 0.18 -2.68 14.80
N LYS A 112 1.22 -3.40 14.34
CA LYS A 112 1.66 -4.66 14.97
C LYS A 112 2.73 -4.49 16.03
N GLU A 113 3.79 -3.74 15.74
CA GLU A 113 4.98 -3.63 16.59
C GLU A 113 4.85 -2.45 17.57
N GLU A 114 4.36 -1.30 17.09
CA GLU A 114 4.17 -0.10 17.93
C GLU A 114 2.80 -0.05 18.60
N HIS A 115 1.92 -1.04 18.39
CA HIS A 115 0.58 -1.14 18.97
C HIS A 115 -0.20 0.19 18.92
N LEU A 116 -0.19 0.84 17.76
CA LEU A 116 -0.64 2.23 17.57
C LEU A 116 -2.04 2.50 18.15
N ILE A 117 -3.00 1.61 17.89
CA ILE A 117 -4.40 1.75 18.35
C ILE A 117 -4.45 1.81 19.88
N TYR A 118 -3.86 0.82 20.54
CA TYR A 118 -3.83 0.74 22.00
C TYR A 118 -3.11 1.94 22.63
N ASN A 119 -1.97 2.35 22.05
CA ASN A 119 -1.15 3.42 22.62
C ASN A 119 -1.81 4.79 22.47
N ILE A 120 -2.42 5.09 21.32
CA ILE A 120 -3.23 6.31 21.15
C ILE A 120 -4.43 6.31 22.12
N ALA A 121 -5.17 5.20 22.21
CA ALA A 121 -6.32 5.09 23.11
C ALA A 121 -5.92 5.30 24.58
N SER A 122 -4.77 4.75 24.98
CA SER A 122 -4.19 4.91 26.31
C SER A 122 -3.83 6.37 26.61
N VAL A 123 -3.25 7.10 25.64
CA VAL A 123 -2.96 8.54 25.81
C VAL A 123 -4.26 9.32 26.01
N ILE A 124 -5.27 9.11 25.16
CA ILE A 124 -6.58 9.77 25.25
C ILE A 124 -7.21 9.51 26.62
N LYS A 125 -7.22 8.26 27.10
CA LYS A 125 -7.73 7.89 28.43
C LYS A 125 -6.91 8.52 29.57
N SER A 126 -5.59 8.66 29.42
CA SER A 126 -4.69 9.11 30.48
C SER A 126 -4.80 10.62 30.80
N LYS A 127 -5.13 11.47 29.82
CA LYS A 127 -5.31 12.91 30.08
C LYS A 127 -6.42 13.17 31.10
N LYS A 128 -7.47 12.34 31.09
CA LYS A 128 -8.53 12.31 32.11
C LYS A 128 -7.98 12.21 33.54
N ARG A 129 -6.88 11.45 33.74
CA ARG A 129 -6.31 11.19 35.08
C ARG A 129 -5.39 12.31 35.59
N LYS A 130 -4.74 13.08 34.70
CA LYS A 130 -3.74 14.09 35.10
C LYS A 130 -4.30 15.51 35.31
N SER A 131 -5.45 15.86 34.72
CA SER A 131 -6.07 17.18 34.95
C SER A 131 -6.52 17.42 36.41
N ALA A 132 -6.64 16.36 37.22
CA ALA A 132 -7.06 16.46 38.62
C ALA A 132 -5.90 16.70 39.62
N TYR A 133 -4.63 16.51 39.22
CA TYR A 133 -3.50 16.55 40.14
C TYR A 133 -2.22 17.14 39.50
N LEU A 134 -1.87 18.34 39.99
CA LEU A 134 -0.58 19.04 39.92
C LEU A 134 -0.16 19.75 38.62
N GLY A 135 0.18 21.03 38.82
CA GLY A 135 0.90 21.87 37.87
C GLY A 135 2.37 21.49 37.72
N LYS A 136 2.89 21.89 36.55
CA LYS A 136 4.27 21.93 36.07
C LYS A 136 4.89 20.55 35.75
N GLN A 137 5.04 20.34 34.43
CA GLN A 137 5.67 19.24 33.67
C GLN A 137 4.79 18.01 33.37
N THR A 138 4.01 18.10 32.28
CA THR A 138 3.28 16.98 31.67
C THR A 138 4.21 16.15 30.77
N VAL A 139 4.91 15.17 31.34
CA VAL A 139 5.47 14.06 30.55
C VAL A 139 4.41 12.97 30.49
N TYR A 140 3.86 12.68 29.31
CA TYR A 140 3.03 11.48 29.15
C TYR A 140 3.93 10.28 29.41
N LYS A 141 3.54 9.41 30.34
CA LYS A 141 4.18 8.10 30.52
C LYS A 141 3.15 7.10 30.06
N VAL A 142 3.28 6.63 28.82
CA VAL A 142 2.62 5.41 28.38
C VAL A 142 3.42 4.26 29.00
N PRO A 143 2.79 3.28 29.68
CA PRO A 143 3.53 2.13 30.21
C PRO A 143 4.34 1.46 29.09
N ASN A 144 5.61 1.15 29.35
CA ASN A 144 6.51 0.37 28.47
C ASN A 144 7.07 1.05 27.21
N MET A 145 7.03 2.39 27.07
CA MET A 145 7.67 3.11 25.95
C MET A 145 8.84 4.00 26.38
N GLN A 146 9.84 4.14 25.49
CA GLN A 146 10.94 5.11 25.68
C GLN A 146 10.41 6.56 25.56
N GLY A 147 11.16 7.53 26.10
CA GLY A 147 10.70 8.93 26.20
C GLY A 147 10.36 9.60 24.87
N SER A 148 11.11 9.32 23.79
CA SER A 148 10.87 9.88 22.45
C SER A 148 9.63 9.29 21.76
N GLN A 149 9.48 7.95 21.78
CA GLN A 149 8.31 7.25 21.23
C GLN A 149 7.01 7.67 21.94
N THR A 150 7.06 7.83 23.26
CA THR A 150 5.90 8.27 24.04
C THR A 150 5.42 9.67 23.62
N ASN A 151 6.35 10.56 23.29
CA ASN A 151 6.03 11.90 22.82
C ASN A 151 5.40 11.86 21.42
N PHE A 152 5.90 11.01 20.51
CA PHE A 152 5.33 10.89 19.17
C PHE A 152 3.89 10.37 19.20
N ILE A 153 3.60 9.29 19.92
CA ILE A 153 2.22 8.80 20.07
C ILE A 153 1.29 9.85 20.70
N ALA A 154 1.80 10.63 21.66
CA ALA A 154 1.02 11.71 22.26
C ALA A 154 0.71 12.84 21.25
N LYS A 155 1.64 13.13 20.32
CA LYS A 155 1.38 14.05 19.19
C LYS A 155 0.26 13.51 18.30
N LEU A 156 0.34 12.23 17.90
CA LEU A 156 -0.67 11.59 17.07
C LEU A 156 -2.06 11.62 17.72
N ALA A 157 -2.15 11.26 19.00
CA ALA A 157 -3.40 11.32 19.76
C ALA A 157 -3.97 12.74 19.81
N TYR A 158 -3.13 13.76 19.99
CA TYR A 158 -3.56 15.16 19.99
C TYR A 158 -4.12 15.60 18.64
N VAL A 159 -3.49 15.18 17.53
CA VAL A 159 -3.96 15.47 16.17
C VAL A 159 -5.36 14.91 15.96
N LEU A 160 -5.61 13.66 16.34
CA LEU A 160 -6.93 13.05 16.19
C LEU A 160 -7.99 13.78 17.02
N VAL A 161 -7.65 14.13 18.26
CA VAL A 161 -8.54 14.88 19.15
C VAL A 161 -8.82 16.28 18.62
N LYS A 162 -7.85 16.96 18.03
CA LYS A 162 -8.02 18.34 17.54
C LYS A 162 -8.29 18.42 16.05
N LYS A 163 -8.57 17.29 15.39
CA LYS A 163 -8.89 17.23 13.96
C LYS A 163 -9.97 18.26 13.64
N ASP A 164 -9.70 19.10 12.64
CA ASP A 164 -10.67 20.08 12.16
C ASP A 164 -11.73 19.34 11.33
N LEU A 165 -12.94 19.28 11.87
CA LEU A 165 -14.05 18.56 11.26
C LEU A 165 -14.79 19.41 10.20
N VAL A 166 -14.51 20.72 10.11
CA VAL A 166 -15.21 21.63 9.17
C VAL A 166 -14.92 21.26 7.71
N PHE A 167 -13.77 20.64 7.44
CA PHE A 167 -13.37 20.16 6.12
C PHE A 167 -13.80 18.71 5.82
N LEU A 168 -14.29 17.96 6.82
CA LEU A 168 -14.71 16.57 6.70
C LEU A 168 -16.21 16.49 6.35
N GLN A 169 -16.55 16.57 5.06
CA GLN A 169 -17.93 16.34 4.59
C GLN A 169 -18.22 14.84 4.42
N LEU A 170 -18.19 14.03 5.48
CA LEU A 170 -18.48 12.59 5.43
C LEU A 170 -19.15 12.07 6.72
N PRO A 171 -19.95 10.99 6.67
CA PRO A 171 -20.68 10.42 7.81
C PRO A 171 -19.81 9.86 8.95
N GLU A 172 -18.49 9.82 8.81
CA GLU A 172 -17.53 9.25 9.76
C GLU A 172 -17.02 10.26 10.82
N THR A 173 -17.54 11.50 10.82
CA THR A 173 -17.24 12.52 11.84
C THR A 173 -17.67 12.12 13.25
N GLU A 174 -18.59 11.15 13.40
CA GLU A 174 -19.11 10.72 14.70
C GLU A 174 -18.00 10.15 15.60
N SER A 175 -17.08 9.35 15.05
CA SER A 175 -15.98 8.77 15.82
C SER A 175 -15.01 9.84 16.31
N TYR A 176 -14.70 10.85 15.48
CA TYR A 176 -13.91 12.00 15.90
C TYR A 176 -14.61 12.83 16.97
N GLN A 177 -15.92 13.09 16.80
CA GLN A 177 -16.72 13.83 17.78
C GLN A 177 -16.75 13.11 19.12
N LYS A 178 -16.90 11.77 19.13
CA LYS A 178 -16.82 10.96 20.35
C LYS A 178 -15.42 11.01 20.98
N ILE A 179 -14.34 10.92 20.19
CA ILE A 179 -12.97 11.08 20.71
C ILE A 179 -12.78 12.47 21.33
N GLN A 180 -13.26 13.53 20.66
CA GLN A 180 -13.26 14.89 21.17
C GLN A 180 -14.04 15.02 22.46
N GLU A 181 -15.23 14.43 22.52
CA GLU A 181 -16.08 14.39 23.71
C GLU A 181 -15.39 13.68 24.87
N ILE A 182 -14.84 12.49 24.64
CA ILE A 182 -14.11 11.71 25.65
C ILE A 182 -12.90 12.47 26.19
N TYR A 183 -12.20 13.20 25.32
CA TYR A 183 -11.02 13.95 25.70
C TYR A 183 -11.34 15.25 26.45
N ASN A 184 -12.47 15.90 26.12
CA ASN A 184 -12.87 17.19 26.71
C ASN A 184 -13.80 17.03 27.93
N ASN A 185 -14.65 16.00 27.97
CA ASN A 185 -15.65 15.77 29.01
C ASN A 185 -15.18 14.68 30.00
N VAL A 186 -15.57 14.80 31.27
CA VAL A 186 -15.18 13.89 32.36
C VAL A 186 -16.04 12.60 32.36
N VAL A 187 -16.36 12.03 31.20
CA VAL A 187 -17.17 10.81 31.10
C VAL A 187 -16.25 9.58 31.20
N GLU A 188 -16.71 8.50 31.85
CA GLU A 188 -15.95 7.26 31.98
C GLU A 188 -16.21 6.33 30.80
N PHE A 189 -15.15 6.08 30.03
CA PHE A 189 -15.16 5.17 28.90
C PHE A 189 -14.17 4.03 29.15
N GLU A 190 -14.61 2.82 28.84
CA GLU A 190 -13.76 1.64 28.81
C GLU A 190 -12.67 1.78 27.75
N LEU A 191 -11.48 1.23 28.03
CA LEU A 191 -10.35 1.37 27.11
C LEU A 191 -10.67 0.77 25.73
N ASP A 192 -11.37 -0.36 25.71
CA ASP A 192 -11.76 -1.07 24.50
C ASP A 192 -12.69 -0.24 23.61
N ASN A 193 -13.58 0.56 24.21
CA ASN A 193 -14.44 1.48 23.45
C ASN A 193 -13.61 2.58 22.79
N ILE A 194 -12.60 3.12 23.49
CA ILE A 194 -11.69 4.12 22.93
C ILE A 194 -10.85 3.50 21.81
N GLN A 195 -10.36 2.27 22.00
CA GLN A 195 -9.62 1.54 20.96
C GLN A 195 -10.45 1.37 19.69
N SER A 196 -11.73 0.99 19.79
CA SER A 196 -12.60 0.90 18.62
C SER A 196 -12.75 2.22 17.88
N LEU A 197 -12.95 3.33 18.62
CA LEU A 197 -13.06 4.66 18.01
C LEU A 197 -11.77 5.09 17.32
N VAL A 198 -10.62 4.81 17.95
CA VAL A 198 -9.30 5.08 17.36
C VAL A 198 -9.11 4.26 16.09
N ALA A 199 -9.46 2.97 16.10
CA ALA A 199 -9.38 2.11 14.92
C ALA A 199 -10.24 2.65 13.76
N ASP A 200 -11.46 3.12 14.05
CA ASP A 200 -12.35 3.72 13.04
C ASP A 200 -11.75 5.00 12.43
N VAL A 201 -11.22 5.88 13.28
CA VAL A 201 -10.58 7.12 12.83
C VAL A 201 -9.32 6.84 12.02
N LEU A 202 -8.45 5.92 12.45
CA LEU A 202 -7.24 5.57 11.69
C LEU A 202 -7.57 4.95 10.33
N LEU A 203 -8.65 4.16 10.24
CA LEU A 203 -9.13 3.60 8.97
C LEU A 203 -9.70 4.70 8.06
N HIS A 204 -10.40 5.68 8.62
CA HIS A 204 -10.87 6.85 7.88
C HIS A 204 -9.69 7.64 7.29
N GLU A 205 -8.68 7.95 8.11
CA GLU A 205 -7.45 8.61 7.65
C GLU A 205 -6.77 7.77 6.55
N LEU A 206 -6.79 6.44 6.64
CA LEU A 206 -6.23 5.61 5.56
C LEU A 206 -7.02 5.74 4.25
N ASN A 207 -8.35 5.79 4.33
CA ASN A 207 -9.20 5.99 3.15
C ASN A 207 -8.97 7.38 2.50
N GLU A 208 -8.74 8.42 3.31
CA GLU A 208 -8.37 9.75 2.79
C GLU A 208 -7.04 9.71 2.03
N LEU A 209 -6.04 9.01 2.59
CA LEU A 209 -4.72 8.84 1.97
C LEU A 209 -4.83 8.13 0.62
N GLU A 210 -5.69 7.13 0.49
CA GLU A 210 -5.92 6.42 -0.77
C GLU A 210 -6.63 7.28 -1.80
N TYR A 211 -7.56 8.13 -1.37
CA TYR A 211 -8.18 9.10 -2.23
C TYR A 211 -7.17 10.13 -2.75
N ASP A 212 -6.27 10.61 -1.89
CA ASP A 212 -5.16 11.47 -2.30
C ASP A 212 -4.24 10.74 -3.31
N PHE A 213 -3.98 9.44 -3.10
CA PHE A 213 -3.19 8.63 -4.03
C PHE A 213 -3.88 8.45 -5.37
N GLN A 214 -5.21 8.27 -5.39
CA GLN A 214 -5.99 8.26 -6.61
C GLN A 214 -5.87 9.59 -7.39
N CYS A 215 -5.98 10.72 -6.69
CA CYS A 215 -5.79 12.04 -7.30
C CYS A 215 -4.38 12.17 -7.90
N PHE A 216 -3.36 11.72 -7.18
CA PHE A 216 -1.99 11.66 -7.65
C PHE A 216 -1.84 10.82 -8.92
N LEU A 217 -2.42 9.61 -8.97
CA LEU A 217 -2.35 8.76 -10.16
C LEU A 217 -3.02 9.42 -11.37
N ARG A 218 -4.20 10.04 -11.19
CA ARG A 218 -4.87 10.79 -12.27
C ARG A 218 -3.99 11.92 -12.80
N TYR A 219 -3.38 12.69 -11.91
CA TYR A 219 -2.41 13.72 -12.27
C TYR A 219 -1.21 13.16 -13.03
N ARG A 220 -0.62 12.04 -12.57
CA ARG A 220 0.51 11.43 -13.27
C ARG A 220 0.14 10.92 -14.66
N LEU A 221 -1.05 10.33 -14.81
CA LEU A 221 -1.56 9.86 -16.10
C LEU A 221 -1.77 11.02 -17.07
N SER A 222 -2.30 12.16 -16.61
CA SER A 222 -2.48 13.33 -17.47
C SER A 222 -1.16 13.98 -17.92
N GLU A 223 -0.13 13.93 -17.08
CA GLU A 223 1.17 14.54 -17.37
C GLU A 223 2.12 13.63 -18.18
N THR A 224 1.89 12.32 -18.19
CA THR A 224 2.83 11.37 -18.81
C THR A 224 2.47 11.10 -20.27
N SER A 225 3.14 11.84 -21.17
CA SER A 225 3.01 11.62 -22.62
C SER A 225 3.53 10.24 -23.06
N ASN A 226 2.86 9.67 -24.06
CA ASN A 226 3.19 8.39 -24.71
C ASN A 226 3.26 7.18 -23.77
N TYR A 227 2.64 7.27 -22.59
CA TYR A 227 2.55 6.17 -21.63
C TYR A 227 1.96 4.90 -22.29
N ASP A 228 0.91 5.08 -23.08
CA ASP A 228 0.23 4.02 -23.83
C ASP A 228 1.14 3.26 -24.78
N GLU A 229 1.99 3.99 -25.51
CA GLU A 229 2.96 3.42 -26.45
C GLU A 229 4.04 2.63 -25.72
N LYS A 230 4.53 3.16 -24.59
CA LYS A 230 5.53 2.52 -23.75
C LYS A 230 5.01 1.21 -23.13
N ILE A 231 3.78 1.21 -22.62
CA ILE A 231 3.12 0.00 -22.12
C ILE A 231 2.99 -1.05 -23.21
N ASN A 232 2.47 -0.67 -24.39
CA ASN A 232 2.32 -1.61 -25.51
C ASN A 232 3.67 -2.22 -25.92
N THR A 233 4.72 -1.41 -25.93
CA THR A 233 6.08 -1.85 -26.25
C THR A 233 6.58 -2.85 -25.21
N LEU A 234 6.43 -2.53 -23.92
CA LEU A 234 6.87 -3.40 -22.83
C LEU A 234 6.11 -4.73 -22.82
N LEU A 235 4.77 -4.70 -22.92
CA LEU A 235 3.95 -5.91 -22.99
C LEU A 235 4.34 -6.80 -24.16
N ARG A 236 4.55 -6.22 -25.33
CA ARG A 236 4.93 -6.99 -26.52
C ARG A 236 6.23 -7.75 -26.31
N ARG A 237 7.19 -7.14 -25.59
CA ARG A 237 8.45 -7.79 -25.22
C ARG A 237 8.26 -8.88 -24.15
N MET A 238 7.28 -8.75 -23.25
CA MET A 238 6.94 -9.82 -22.31
C MET A 238 6.26 -11.02 -22.98
N VAL A 239 5.42 -10.75 -23.99
CA VAL A 239 4.80 -11.80 -24.82
C VAL A 239 5.86 -12.61 -25.54
N ASP A 240 6.79 -11.95 -26.22
CA ASP A 240 7.85 -12.61 -26.99
C ASP A 240 9.19 -11.88 -26.83
N PRO A 241 10.02 -12.27 -25.85
CA PRO A 241 11.28 -11.58 -25.57
C PRO A 241 12.37 -11.85 -26.62
N GLU A 242 12.25 -12.93 -27.41
CA GLU A 242 13.26 -13.33 -28.39
C GLU A 242 12.94 -12.87 -29.82
N LYS A 243 11.68 -12.57 -30.16
CA LYS A 243 11.32 -12.08 -31.49
C LYS A 243 11.49 -10.56 -31.64
N ASP A 244 11.82 -10.17 -32.87
CA ASP A 244 11.94 -8.77 -33.24
C ASP A 244 10.60 -8.00 -33.17
N MET A 245 10.71 -6.67 -33.16
CA MET A 245 9.58 -5.75 -32.98
C MET A 245 8.49 -5.84 -34.09
N PHE A 246 8.72 -6.62 -35.14
CA PHE A 246 7.85 -6.70 -36.31
C PHE A 246 7.13 -8.05 -36.45
N THR A 247 7.67 -9.13 -35.87
CA THR A 247 7.20 -10.52 -36.10
C THR A 247 6.42 -11.16 -34.95
N ALA A 248 6.38 -10.56 -33.75
CA ALA A 248 5.62 -11.13 -32.63
C ALA A 248 4.11 -11.21 -32.94
N VAL A 249 3.58 -12.43 -32.94
CA VAL A 249 2.14 -12.72 -32.94
C VAL A 249 1.71 -12.72 -31.46
N PRO A 250 0.71 -11.92 -31.06
CA PRO A 250 0.24 -11.92 -29.67
C PRO A 250 -0.28 -13.31 -29.30
N THR A 251 0.36 -13.98 -28.34
CA THR A 251 -0.27 -15.10 -27.65
C THR A 251 -1.33 -14.52 -26.70
N PRO A 252 -2.56 -15.08 -26.69
CA PRO A 252 -3.55 -14.67 -25.71
C PRO A 252 -3.05 -14.98 -24.29
N TYR A 253 -3.23 -14.02 -23.40
CA TYR A 253 -2.79 -14.11 -22.01
C TYR A 253 -3.86 -13.56 -21.07
N HIS A 254 -3.83 -14.02 -19.82
CA HIS A 254 -4.57 -13.42 -18.71
C HIS A 254 -3.65 -12.50 -17.90
N LEU A 255 -4.21 -11.53 -17.20
CA LEU A 255 -3.45 -10.57 -16.41
C LEU A 255 -3.96 -10.49 -14.97
N LEU A 256 -3.04 -10.60 -14.03
CA LEU A 256 -3.23 -10.27 -12.62
C LEU A 256 -2.38 -9.02 -12.32
N SER A 257 -3.06 -7.89 -12.08
CA SER A 257 -2.43 -6.59 -11.93
C SER A 257 -2.47 -6.14 -10.47
N PHE A 258 -1.30 -5.81 -9.93
CA PHE A 258 -1.14 -5.14 -8.64
C PHE A 258 -0.92 -3.63 -8.84
N ASN A 259 -1.11 -3.11 -10.07
CA ASN A 259 -1.04 -1.68 -10.33
C ASN A 259 -2.35 -1.00 -9.94
N TYR A 260 -2.21 0.24 -9.47
CA TYR A 260 -3.33 1.07 -9.04
C TYR A 260 -3.95 1.88 -10.21
N SER A 261 -3.23 2.02 -11.32
CA SER A 261 -3.60 2.83 -12.50
C SER A 261 -4.68 2.20 -13.40
N SER A 262 -5.02 0.91 -13.22
CA SER A 262 -5.96 0.09 -14.02
C SER A 262 -6.01 0.43 -15.50
N LEU A 263 -4.93 0.03 -16.17
CA LEU A 263 -4.62 0.28 -17.58
C LEU A 263 -5.42 -0.57 -18.57
N TRP A 264 -6.38 -1.35 -18.08
CA TRP A 264 -7.06 -2.38 -18.85
C TRP A 264 -8.58 -2.19 -18.82
N SER A 265 -9.05 -1.05 -18.28
CA SER A 265 -10.45 -0.64 -18.28
C SER A 265 -10.94 -0.31 -19.69
N GLN A 266 -12.26 -0.12 -19.87
CA GLN A 266 -12.80 0.24 -21.18
C GLN A 266 -12.25 1.57 -21.73
N MET A 267 -11.72 2.43 -20.85
CA MET A 267 -11.11 3.72 -21.22
C MET A 267 -9.74 3.56 -21.87
N PHE A 268 -9.04 2.45 -21.60
CA PHE A 268 -7.72 2.19 -22.14
C PHE A 268 -7.60 0.74 -22.63
N ARG A 269 -7.61 0.53 -23.95
CA ARG A 269 -7.45 -0.78 -24.59
C ARG A 269 -6.18 -0.84 -25.42
N PRO A 270 -5.03 -1.17 -24.82
CA PRO A 270 -3.79 -1.39 -25.55
C PRO A 270 -3.96 -2.40 -26.68
N LYS A 271 -3.16 -2.27 -27.74
CA LYS A 271 -3.18 -3.18 -28.89
C LYS A 271 -2.91 -4.63 -28.47
N PHE A 272 -2.15 -4.82 -27.38
CA PHE A 272 -1.84 -6.11 -26.76
C PHE A 272 -2.62 -6.32 -25.46
N SER A 273 -3.93 -6.01 -25.43
CA SER A 273 -4.76 -6.18 -24.24
C SER A 273 -4.88 -7.67 -23.84
N PRO A 274 -4.95 -7.98 -22.53
CA PRO A 274 -5.21 -9.33 -22.05
C PRO A 274 -6.62 -9.81 -22.43
N VAL A 275 -6.79 -11.13 -22.52
CA VAL A 275 -8.11 -11.76 -22.76
C VAL A 275 -9.02 -11.57 -21.54
N LYS A 276 -8.45 -11.72 -20.34
CA LYS A 276 -9.09 -11.48 -19.05
C LYS A 276 -8.08 -10.82 -18.13
N PHE A 277 -8.54 -9.91 -17.27
CA PHE A 277 -7.69 -9.27 -16.29
C PHE A 277 -8.40 -9.10 -14.94
N LEU A 278 -7.60 -9.05 -13.87
CA LEU A 278 -8.03 -8.80 -12.50
C LEU A 278 -7.07 -7.82 -11.83
N ASP A 279 -7.59 -6.74 -11.25
CA ASP A 279 -6.83 -5.78 -10.45
C ASP A 279 -6.93 -6.17 -8.96
N VAL A 280 -5.79 -6.29 -8.27
CA VAL A 280 -5.71 -6.82 -6.89
C VAL A 280 -5.91 -5.73 -5.83
N HIS A 281 -5.37 -4.54 -6.06
CA HIS A 281 -5.45 -3.41 -5.11
C HIS A 281 -6.60 -2.45 -5.40
N GLY A 282 -7.56 -2.88 -6.21
CA GLY A 282 -8.58 -2.03 -6.78
C GLY A 282 -8.02 -1.01 -7.78
N LYS A 283 -8.84 -0.03 -8.15
CA LYS A 283 -8.53 0.88 -9.26
C LYS A 283 -9.15 2.26 -9.13
N ILE A 284 -8.62 3.22 -9.88
CA ILE A 284 -9.26 4.52 -10.09
C ILE A 284 -10.70 4.27 -10.60
N PRO A 285 -11.75 4.76 -9.89
CA PRO A 285 -13.12 4.67 -10.37
C PRO A 285 -13.32 5.49 -11.64
N ASP A 286 -14.11 4.96 -12.58
CA ASP A 286 -14.47 5.64 -13.84
C ASP A 286 -15.33 6.90 -13.60
N ASN A 287 -16.03 6.97 -12.46
CA ASN A 287 -16.89 8.10 -12.09
C ASN A 287 -16.12 9.14 -11.27
N GLU A 288 -16.00 10.36 -11.79
CA GLU A 288 -15.31 11.49 -11.15
C GLU A 288 -16.06 12.09 -9.94
N GLY A 289 -17.34 11.76 -9.73
CA GLY A 289 -18.21 12.40 -8.74
C GLY A 289 -18.25 11.76 -7.34
N LEU A 290 -17.58 10.64 -7.11
CA LEU A 290 -17.57 9.97 -5.80
C LEU A 290 -16.23 10.24 -5.09
N ARG A 291 -16.29 10.85 -3.89
CA ARG A 291 -15.16 10.94 -2.94
C ARG A 291 -14.92 9.58 -2.25
N PHE A 292 -14.79 8.52 -3.05
CA PHE A 292 -14.46 7.19 -2.57
C PHE A 292 -13.43 6.59 -3.51
N SER A 293 -12.30 6.17 -2.95
CA SER A 293 -11.30 5.42 -3.70
C SER A 293 -11.58 3.92 -3.58
N ASN A 294 -11.42 3.19 -4.68
CA ASN A 294 -11.38 1.74 -4.64
C ASN A 294 -9.94 1.22 -4.42
N ILE A 295 -8.96 2.11 -4.31
CA ILE A 295 -7.57 1.76 -3.97
C ILE A 295 -7.53 1.22 -2.55
N ILE A 296 -6.84 0.10 -2.34
CA ILE A 296 -6.66 -0.51 -1.02
C ILE A 296 -5.16 -0.61 -0.72
N PHE A 297 -4.69 0.29 0.15
CA PHE A 297 -3.47 0.08 0.93
C PHE A 297 -3.82 -0.79 2.13
N GLY A 298 -3.21 -1.96 2.21
CA GLY A 298 -3.55 -2.88 3.28
C GLY A 298 -2.42 -3.83 3.58
N VAL A 299 -2.49 -4.39 4.77
CA VAL A 299 -1.50 -5.37 5.20
C VAL A 299 -1.98 -6.79 4.89
N ASP A 300 -1.05 -7.74 4.95
CA ASP A 300 -1.37 -9.15 4.80
C ASP A 300 -2.29 -9.62 5.95
N HIS A 301 -3.33 -10.39 5.60
CA HIS A 301 -4.32 -10.89 6.55
C HIS A 301 -3.76 -11.80 7.63
N SER A 302 -2.61 -12.45 7.38
CA SER A 302 -1.94 -13.32 8.35
C SER A 302 -1.34 -12.57 9.55
N LEU A 303 -1.26 -11.25 9.49
CA LEU A 303 -0.72 -10.44 10.57
C LEU A 303 -1.65 -10.32 11.77
N PHE A 304 -2.97 -10.42 11.56
CA PHE A 304 -4.00 -10.16 12.57
C PHE A 304 -5.12 -11.20 12.55
N GLN A 305 -5.68 -11.51 13.72
CA GLN A 305 -6.86 -12.36 13.86
C GLN A 305 -8.14 -11.56 13.63
N ALA A 306 -9.20 -12.22 13.16
CA ALA A 306 -10.48 -11.54 12.88
C ALA A 306 -11.15 -10.87 14.10
N SER A 307 -10.76 -11.24 15.32
CA SER A 307 -11.21 -10.60 16.56
C SER A 307 -10.47 -9.31 16.91
N GLU A 308 -9.32 -9.04 16.29
CA GLU A 308 -8.50 -7.86 16.55
C GLU A 308 -9.00 -6.66 15.73
N LEU A 309 -8.85 -5.45 16.27
CA LEU A 309 -9.32 -4.23 15.60
C LEU A 309 -8.47 -3.93 14.35
N GLU A 310 -7.19 -4.27 14.40
CA GLU A 310 -6.20 -4.16 13.35
C GLU A 310 -6.55 -4.97 12.11
N TYR A 311 -7.37 -6.04 12.25
CA TYR A 311 -7.84 -6.85 11.13
C TYR A 311 -8.59 -6.01 10.06
N ARG A 312 -9.18 -4.89 10.46
CA ARG A 312 -9.88 -3.95 9.56
C ARG A 312 -8.95 -3.32 8.50
N PHE A 313 -7.64 -3.32 8.74
CA PHE A 313 -6.61 -2.77 7.85
C PHE A 313 -6.03 -3.82 6.89
N THR A 314 -6.48 -5.07 6.97
CA THR A 314 -6.03 -6.13 6.07
C THR A 314 -6.67 -5.97 4.70
N LYS A 315 -5.93 -6.31 3.63
CA LYS A 315 -6.48 -6.32 2.26
C LYS A 315 -7.77 -7.15 2.19
N THR A 316 -7.78 -8.34 2.81
CA THR A 316 -8.93 -9.25 2.84
C THR A 316 -10.20 -8.61 3.42
N TYR A 317 -10.11 -7.98 4.59
CA TYR A 317 -11.26 -7.31 5.20
C TYR A 317 -11.80 -6.20 4.28
N ARG A 318 -10.89 -5.40 3.72
CA ARG A 318 -11.26 -4.23 2.91
C ARG A 318 -11.85 -4.60 1.56
N THR A 319 -11.30 -5.63 0.92
CA THR A 319 -11.86 -6.24 -0.29
C THR A 319 -13.27 -6.79 -0.04
N LEU A 320 -13.50 -7.48 1.09
CA LEU A 320 -14.84 -7.95 1.46
C LEU A 320 -15.82 -6.80 1.67
N LYS A 321 -15.40 -5.74 2.39
CA LYS A 321 -16.21 -4.53 2.59
C LYS A 321 -16.61 -3.89 1.25
N SER A 322 -15.67 -3.79 0.31
CA SER A 322 -15.93 -3.28 -1.04
C SER A 322 -17.04 -4.06 -1.77
N TYR A 323 -17.02 -5.40 -1.69
CA TYR A 323 -18.07 -6.25 -2.27
C TYR A 323 -19.44 -6.01 -1.64
N THR A 324 -19.50 -5.89 -0.31
CA THR A 324 -20.77 -5.67 0.39
C THR A 324 -21.42 -4.33 0.06
N GLN A 325 -20.61 -3.34 -0.29
CA GLN A 325 -21.08 -1.99 -0.64
C GLN A 325 -21.44 -1.87 -2.14
N GLY A 326 -21.36 -2.97 -2.91
CA GLY A 326 -21.76 -3.03 -4.31
C GLY A 326 -20.77 -2.39 -5.28
N PHE A 327 -19.55 -2.11 -4.84
CA PHE A 327 -18.52 -1.44 -5.66
C PHE A 327 -17.84 -2.37 -6.67
N GLU A 328 -17.79 -3.67 -6.38
CA GLU A 328 -17.45 -4.70 -7.37
C GLU A 328 -18.58 -5.71 -7.45
N LYS A 329 -19.01 -6.03 -8.68
CA LYS A 329 -19.98 -7.10 -8.89
C LYS A 329 -19.34 -8.43 -8.52
N ILE A 330 -20.02 -9.17 -7.64
CA ILE A 330 -19.60 -10.53 -7.26
C ILE A 330 -19.50 -11.40 -8.51
N GLY A 331 -18.29 -11.87 -8.82
CA GLY A 331 -18.03 -12.87 -9.87
C GLY A 331 -17.61 -12.33 -11.25
N GLU A 332 -17.65 -11.02 -11.51
CA GLU A 332 -17.10 -10.48 -12.77
C GLU A 332 -15.56 -10.45 -12.70
N GLY A 333 -14.86 -11.02 -13.71
CA GLY A 333 -13.40 -10.91 -13.85
C GLY A 333 -12.54 -11.88 -13.01
N ARG A 334 -13.12 -12.73 -12.16
CA ARG A 334 -12.34 -13.68 -11.31
C ARG A 334 -11.85 -14.94 -12.02
N ASP A 335 -12.37 -15.23 -13.20
CA ASP A 335 -12.02 -16.44 -13.98
C ASP A 335 -10.75 -16.24 -14.82
N ILE A 336 -9.75 -15.54 -14.26
CA ILE A 336 -8.42 -15.41 -14.87
C ILE A 336 -7.56 -16.67 -14.64
N TYR A 337 -7.95 -17.53 -13.69
CA TYR A 337 -7.22 -18.75 -13.38
C TYR A 337 -7.79 -19.94 -14.15
N THR A 338 -7.17 -20.35 -15.24
CA THR A 338 -7.62 -21.47 -16.07
C THR A 338 -6.59 -22.60 -16.05
N LYS A 339 -7.05 -23.85 -16.14
CA LYS A 339 -6.15 -25.03 -16.12
C LYS A 339 -5.16 -25.08 -17.30
N ASP A 340 -5.42 -24.31 -18.34
CA ASP A 340 -4.58 -24.22 -19.55
C ASP A 340 -3.34 -23.34 -19.37
N ILE A 341 -3.24 -22.58 -18.28
CA ILE A 341 -2.06 -21.78 -17.98
C ILE A 341 -0.86 -22.68 -17.71
N GLN A 342 0.20 -22.49 -18.49
CA GLN A 342 1.46 -23.23 -18.42
C GLN A 342 2.63 -22.31 -18.03
N THR A 343 2.49 -21.00 -18.25
CA THR A 343 3.57 -20.04 -17.96
C THR A 343 3.03 -18.86 -17.17
N ILE A 344 3.66 -18.55 -16.04
CA ILE A 344 3.39 -17.34 -15.26
C ILE A 344 4.56 -16.37 -15.44
N LYS A 345 4.27 -15.18 -15.95
CA LYS A 345 5.27 -14.14 -16.28
C LYS A 345 5.12 -12.96 -15.33
N PHE A 346 6.15 -12.67 -14.54
CA PHE A 346 6.16 -11.58 -13.57
C PHE A 346 6.91 -10.36 -14.12
N TYR A 347 6.42 -9.16 -13.86
CA TYR A 347 7.18 -7.93 -14.13
C TYR A 347 6.81 -6.78 -13.19
N GLY A 348 7.81 -6.01 -12.76
CA GLY A 348 7.59 -4.76 -12.03
C GLY A 348 6.97 -4.91 -10.64
N HIS A 349 6.75 -6.13 -10.16
CA HIS A 349 6.29 -6.36 -8.80
C HIS A 349 7.49 -6.46 -7.85
N SER A 350 7.39 -5.83 -6.69
CA SER A 350 8.37 -5.90 -5.59
C SER A 350 8.52 -7.29 -4.95
N LEU A 351 7.63 -8.24 -5.27
CA LEU A 351 7.43 -9.51 -4.56
C LEU A 351 7.37 -9.34 -3.03
N ALA A 352 6.72 -8.26 -2.58
CA ALA A 352 6.70 -7.86 -1.18
C ALA A 352 5.86 -8.79 -0.29
N GLU A 353 6.17 -8.76 1.01
CA GLU A 353 5.50 -9.55 2.04
C GLU A 353 4.00 -9.26 2.14
N ALA A 354 3.57 -8.02 1.90
CA ALA A 354 2.17 -7.60 1.96
C ALA A 354 1.28 -8.24 0.88
N ASP A 355 1.87 -8.82 -0.17
CA ASP A 355 1.18 -9.45 -1.30
C ASP A 355 1.38 -10.97 -1.31
N TYR A 356 2.11 -11.51 -0.33
CA TYR A 356 2.50 -12.90 -0.31
C TYR A 356 1.32 -13.87 -0.38
N ALA A 357 0.22 -13.58 0.33
CA ALA A 357 -0.98 -14.41 0.28
C ALA A 357 -1.52 -14.64 -1.15
N TYR A 358 -1.41 -13.64 -2.03
CA TYR A 358 -1.84 -13.79 -3.44
C TYR A 358 -0.91 -14.73 -4.21
N PHE A 359 0.41 -14.63 -4.00
CA PHE A 359 1.36 -15.55 -4.64
C PHE A 359 1.20 -16.98 -4.13
N GLN A 360 0.97 -17.16 -2.84
CA GLN A 360 0.71 -18.48 -2.27
C GLN A 360 -0.55 -19.09 -2.90
N GLN A 361 -1.67 -18.36 -2.94
CA GLN A 361 -2.90 -18.84 -3.58
C GLN A 361 -2.68 -19.20 -5.06
N LEU A 362 -1.93 -18.37 -5.78
CA LEU A 362 -1.59 -18.60 -7.18
C LEU A 362 -0.79 -19.91 -7.37
N PHE A 363 0.24 -20.12 -6.55
CA PHE A 363 1.08 -21.31 -6.63
C PHE A 363 0.36 -22.59 -6.19
N ASP A 364 -0.53 -22.48 -5.20
CA ASP A 364 -1.39 -23.58 -4.76
C ASP A 364 -2.40 -23.97 -5.85
N TYR A 365 -3.02 -22.99 -6.52
CA TYR A 365 -3.99 -23.24 -7.59
C TYR A 365 -3.39 -24.05 -8.75
N TYR A 366 -2.14 -23.75 -9.11
CA TYR A 366 -1.46 -24.40 -10.24
C TYR A 366 -0.56 -25.58 -9.84
N ASP A 367 -0.51 -25.92 -8.56
CA ASP A 367 0.36 -26.95 -7.99
C ASP A 367 1.82 -26.77 -8.44
N LEU A 368 2.43 -25.65 -8.02
CA LEU A 368 3.78 -25.28 -8.44
C LEU A 368 4.80 -26.39 -8.17
N TYR A 369 4.64 -27.20 -7.12
CA TYR A 369 5.56 -28.29 -6.84
C TYR A 369 5.42 -29.45 -7.83
N SER A 370 4.20 -29.99 -7.99
CA SER A 370 3.99 -31.26 -8.70
C SER A 370 3.73 -31.10 -10.18
N ASN A 371 3.23 -29.95 -10.63
CA ASN A 371 2.92 -29.70 -12.03
C ASN A 371 4.20 -29.53 -12.89
N PRO A 372 4.55 -30.49 -13.77
CA PRO A 372 5.77 -30.41 -14.57
C PRO A 372 5.67 -29.40 -15.72
N ASN A 373 4.45 -29.00 -16.11
CA ASN A 373 4.21 -28.12 -17.25
C ASN A 373 4.17 -26.64 -16.86
N LEU A 374 4.14 -26.34 -15.55
CA LEU A 374 4.11 -24.96 -15.07
C LEU A 374 5.53 -24.37 -15.00
N SER A 375 5.74 -23.26 -15.70
CA SER A 375 6.97 -22.48 -15.66
C SER A 375 6.74 -21.05 -15.16
N LEU A 376 7.75 -20.50 -14.50
CA LEU A 376 7.78 -19.13 -13.99
C LEU A 376 8.88 -18.35 -14.71
N ILE A 377 8.54 -17.17 -15.22
CA ILE A 377 9.49 -16.24 -15.84
C ILE A 377 9.41 -14.90 -15.11
N PHE A 378 10.53 -14.45 -14.57
CA PHE A 378 10.62 -13.14 -13.92
C PHE A 378 11.37 -12.17 -14.83
N PHE A 379 10.65 -11.18 -15.34
CA PHE A 379 11.25 -10.10 -16.12
C PHE A 379 11.73 -8.98 -15.20
N TYR A 380 12.87 -8.37 -15.53
CA TYR A 380 13.40 -7.20 -14.81
C TYR A 380 14.07 -6.22 -15.77
N SER A 381 14.13 -4.95 -15.38
CA SER A 381 14.74 -3.88 -16.17
C SER A 381 15.87 -3.19 -15.41
N ILE A 382 16.90 -2.78 -16.13
CA ILE A 382 18.01 -2.00 -15.57
C ILE A 382 17.69 -0.52 -15.74
N TYR A 383 17.14 0.07 -14.69
CA TYR A 383 16.80 1.49 -14.64
C TYR A 383 18.00 2.38 -14.28
N ASP A 384 19.00 1.82 -13.57
CA ASP A 384 20.27 2.49 -13.29
C ASP A 384 21.43 1.60 -13.78
N LYS A 385 22.09 2.04 -14.86
CA LYS A 385 23.21 1.30 -15.46
C LYS A 385 24.39 1.15 -14.51
N SER A 386 24.58 2.07 -13.57
CA SER A 386 25.67 2.00 -12.59
C SER A 386 25.43 0.90 -11.54
N LYS A 387 24.15 0.53 -11.32
CA LYS A 387 23.71 -0.46 -10.34
C LYS A 387 23.22 -1.76 -10.98
N SER A 388 23.62 -2.05 -12.22
CA SER A 388 23.13 -3.22 -12.96
C SER A 388 23.25 -4.53 -12.19
N HIS A 389 24.40 -4.76 -11.54
CA HIS A 389 24.65 -5.96 -10.75
C HIS A 389 23.84 -6.00 -9.45
N GLU A 390 23.64 -4.84 -8.81
CA GLU A 390 22.83 -4.73 -7.59
C GLU A 390 21.36 -5.04 -7.89
N ILE A 391 20.81 -4.45 -8.95
CA ILE A 391 19.42 -4.68 -9.40
C ILE A 391 19.18 -6.16 -9.72
N GLU A 392 20.11 -6.78 -10.46
CA GLU A 392 20.02 -8.21 -10.78
C GLU A 392 20.09 -9.08 -9.52
N HIS A 393 21.01 -8.77 -8.60
CA HIS A 393 21.16 -9.49 -7.34
C HIS A 393 19.91 -9.36 -6.46
N GLU A 394 19.36 -8.14 -6.32
CA GLU A 394 18.13 -7.89 -5.55
C GLU A 394 16.95 -8.69 -6.11
N GLN A 395 16.81 -8.74 -7.44
CA GLN A 395 15.76 -9.51 -8.09
C GLN A 395 15.92 -11.02 -7.81
N ILE A 396 17.14 -11.55 -7.91
CA ILE A 396 17.42 -12.96 -7.58
C ILE A 396 17.06 -13.26 -6.11
N MET A 397 17.42 -12.37 -5.19
CA MET A 397 17.13 -12.53 -3.77
C MET A 397 15.63 -12.46 -3.49
N ALA A 398 14.89 -11.56 -4.15
CA ALA A 398 13.43 -11.46 -4.02
C ALA A 398 12.73 -12.73 -4.51
N ILE A 399 13.11 -13.24 -5.69
CA ILE A 399 12.57 -14.50 -6.24
C ILE A 399 12.89 -15.67 -5.31
N SER A 400 14.12 -15.78 -4.82
CA SER A 400 14.55 -16.86 -3.95
C SER A 400 13.73 -16.88 -2.65
N ARG A 401 13.56 -15.72 -2.00
CA ARG A 401 12.74 -15.59 -0.79
C ARG A 401 11.29 -15.96 -1.04
N LEU A 402 10.70 -15.53 -2.16
CA LEU A 402 9.32 -15.86 -2.51
C LEU A 402 9.12 -17.38 -2.61
N ILE A 403 10.00 -18.06 -3.35
CA ILE A 403 9.91 -19.52 -3.56
C ILE A 403 10.22 -20.28 -2.27
N GLU A 404 11.21 -19.86 -1.49
CA GLU A 404 11.53 -20.47 -0.20
C GLU A 404 10.37 -20.34 0.80
N LYS A 405 9.77 -19.15 0.87
CA LYS A 405 8.62 -18.89 1.74
C LYS A 405 7.42 -19.76 1.33
N TYR A 406 7.15 -19.90 0.04
CA TYR A 406 6.15 -20.86 -0.46
C TYR A 406 6.51 -22.31 -0.14
N GLY A 407 7.79 -22.69 -0.27
CA GLY A 407 8.25 -24.01 0.13
C GLY A 407 7.96 -24.34 1.59
N GLN A 408 7.94 -23.35 2.49
CA GLN A 408 7.62 -23.54 3.91
C GLN A 408 6.14 -23.87 4.17
N THR A 409 5.24 -23.59 3.22
CA THR A 409 3.81 -23.91 3.34
C THR A 409 3.46 -25.32 2.87
N LEU A 410 4.41 -26.04 2.24
CA LEU A 410 4.20 -27.42 1.79
C LEU A 410 4.24 -28.40 2.97
N ASP A 411 3.32 -29.38 2.97
CA ASP A 411 3.24 -30.42 4.01
C ASP A 411 4.55 -31.20 4.17
N ASN A 412 5.21 -31.49 3.04
CA ASN A 412 6.49 -32.17 3.02
C ASN A 412 7.65 -31.15 3.08
N LYS A 413 8.31 -31.08 4.25
CA LYS A 413 9.42 -30.14 4.49
C LYS A 413 10.62 -30.33 3.55
N ASP A 414 10.89 -31.55 3.11
CA ASP A 414 11.98 -31.83 2.17
C ASP A 414 11.61 -31.40 0.75
N HIS A 415 10.32 -31.48 0.38
CA HIS A 415 9.81 -30.89 -0.85
C HIS A 415 9.96 -29.37 -0.84
N GLY A 416 9.59 -28.73 0.28
CA GLY A 416 9.74 -27.29 0.49
C GLY A 416 11.16 -26.79 0.31
N LYS A 417 12.12 -27.38 1.02
CA LYS A 417 13.54 -26.98 0.97
C LYS A 417 14.17 -27.12 -0.42
N ASN A 418 13.73 -28.11 -1.21
CA ASN A 418 14.31 -28.40 -2.51
C ASN A 418 13.54 -27.76 -3.68
N LEU A 419 12.45 -27.02 -3.43
CA LEU A 419 11.58 -26.49 -4.49
C LEU A 419 12.34 -25.58 -5.46
N LEU A 420 13.09 -24.60 -4.94
CA LEU A 420 13.86 -23.68 -5.78
C LEU A 420 14.87 -24.43 -6.67
N THR A 421 15.64 -25.34 -6.07
CA THR A 421 16.61 -26.18 -6.79
C THR A 421 15.93 -27.02 -7.87
N ARG A 422 14.78 -27.62 -7.56
CA ARG A 422 13.99 -28.41 -8.52
C ARG A 422 13.54 -27.57 -9.70
N LEU A 423 12.97 -26.39 -9.46
CA LEU A 423 12.51 -25.49 -10.53
C LEU A 423 13.65 -25.08 -11.46
N ILE A 424 14.84 -24.79 -10.91
CA ILE A 424 16.03 -24.45 -11.69
C ILE A 424 16.52 -25.65 -12.51
N GLN A 425 16.69 -26.83 -11.89
CA GLN A 425 17.20 -28.04 -12.56
C GLN A 425 16.27 -28.52 -13.68
N THR A 426 14.96 -28.36 -13.50
CA THR A 426 13.94 -28.70 -14.50
C THR A 426 13.70 -27.58 -15.52
N LYS A 427 14.47 -26.48 -15.45
CA LYS A 427 14.36 -25.29 -16.32
C LYS A 427 12.97 -24.64 -16.32
N ARG A 428 12.25 -24.76 -15.21
CA ARG A 428 10.91 -24.21 -14.98
C ARG A 428 10.92 -22.84 -14.31
N LEU A 429 12.08 -22.31 -13.93
CA LEU A 429 12.25 -20.96 -13.41
C LEU A 429 13.32 -20.23 -14.22
N GLN A 430 12.98 -19.05 -14.73
CA GLN A 430 13.89 -18.20 -15.50
C GLN A 430 13.77 -16.75 -15.05
N MET A 431 14.89 -16.03 -15.15
CA MET A 431 14.94 -14.58 -14.98
C MET A 431 15.46 -13.97 -16.29
N ILE A 432 14.73 -13.02 -16.86
CA ILE A 432 15.01 -12.44 -18.18
C ILE A 432 15.08 -10.92 -18.07
N LYS A 433 16.18 -10.33 -18.55
CA LYS A 433 16.31 -8.88 -18.66
C LYS A 433 15.51 -8.36 -19.85
N ILE A 434 14.75 -7.29 -19.62
CA ILE A 434 13.98 -6.54 -20.63
C ILE A 434 14.38 -5.06 -20.58
#